data_AF-A0A950ZQ62-F1
#
_entry.id   AF-A0A950ZQ62-F1
#
_cell.length_a   1.000
_cell.length_b   1.000
_cell.length_c   1.000
_cell.angle_alpha   90.00
_cell.angle_beta   90.00
_cell.angle_gamma   90.00
#
_symmetry.space_group_name_H-M   'P 1'
#
loop_
_entity.id
_entity.type
_entity.pdbx_description
1 polymer ?
#
loop_
_entity_poly.entity_id
_entity_poly.type
_entity_poly.pdbx_seq_one_letter_code
_entity_poly.pdbx_strand_id
1 'polypeptide(L)'
;MTVRVGVMCGAHERIVDTFVQRNVPALREQEVELVAVVLDDDQPGQDFWRHMWRLAERQARLVHCSRPTALLRLLVYRELTRPRRPLEPPRPPLPPHIRVVHVPTLNAPAASQAIRDAECDLVCLMGARFL
;
A
#
# COMPACT_ATOMS: atom_id res chain seq x y z
N MET A 1 -24.73 -2.13 16.58
CA MET A 1 -23.57 -2.76 17.26
C MET A 1 -22.38 -2.37 16.43
N THR A 2 -21.45 -1.58 16.98
CA THR A 2 -20.35 -1.02 16.16
C THR A 2 -19.32 -2.10 15.85
N VAL A 3 -19.04 -2.32 14.57
CA VAL A 3 -18.05 -3.30 14.10
C VAL A 3 -16.69 -2.61 13.98
N ARG A 4 -15.70 -3.11 14.72
CA ARG A 4 -14.32 -2.58 14.74
C ARG A 4 -13.50 -3.26 13.66
N VAL A 5 -12.97 -2.48 12.73
CA VAL A 5 -12.20 -2.97 11.60
C VAL A 5 -10.75 -2.52 11.73
N GLY A 6 -9.83 -3.46 11.51
CA GLY A 6 -8.42 -3.19 11.26
C GLY A 6 -8.10 -3.34 9.78
N VAL A 7 -7.18 -2.54 9.25
CA VAL A 7 -6.70 -2.67 7.87
C VAL A 7 -5.22 -3.01 7.89
N MET A 8 -4.81 -4.05 7.15
CA MET A 8 -3.40 -4.33 6.89
C MET A 8 -3.11 -4.00 5.42
N CYS A 9 -2.20 -3.07 5.18
CA CYS A 9 -1.94 -2.53 3.86
C CYS A 9 -0.51 -2.76 3.40
N GLY A 10 -0.37 -3.50 2.29
CA GLY A 10 0.91 -3.73 1.59
C GLY A 10 1.21 -2.65 0.54
N ALA A 11 0.43 -1.58 0.53
CA ALA A 11 0.54 -0.49 -0.41
C ALA A 11 1.03 0.78 0.29
N HIS A 12 1.65 1.68 -0.47
CA HIS A 12 2.21 2.94 0.04
C HIS A 12 1.17 3.69 0.89
N GLU A 13 1.59 4.23 2.04
CA GLU A 13 0.80 5.03 3.00
C GLU A 13 -0.22 5.99 2.36
N ARG A 14 0.12 6.62 1.23
CA ARG A 14 -0.78 7.51 0.47
C ARG A 14 -2.07 6.86 -0.02
N ILE A 15 -2.04 5.58 -0.36
CA ILE A 15 -3.23 4.82 -0.77
C ILE A 15 -4.15 4.63 0.43
N VAL A 16 -3.57 4.43 1.61
CA VAL A 16 -4.32 4.29 2.86
C VAL A 16 -4.93 5.61 3.27
N ASP A 17 -4.19 6.72 3.24
CA ASP A 17 -4.78 8.04 3.53
C ASP A 17 -5.97 8.35 2.63
N THR A 18 -5.84 8.06 1.33
CA THR A 18 -6.94 8.26 0.37
C THR A 18 -8.12 7.33 0.66
N PHE A 19 -7.85 6.07 1.01
CA PHE A 19 -8.89 5.13 1.40
C PHE A 19 -9.61 5.58 2.67
N VAL A 20 -8.88 5.93 3.73
CA VAL A 20 -9.44 6.36 5.01
C VAL A 20 -10.29 7.62 4.82
N GLN A 21 -9.77 8.64 4.14
CA GLN A 21 -10.52 9.89 3.93
C GLN A 21 -11.81 9.69 3.13
N ARG A 22 -11.78 8.82 2.11
CA ARG A 22 -12.96 8.56 1.27
C ARG A 22 -13.98 7.66 1.93
N ASN A 23 -13.54 6.67 2.72
CA ASN A 23 -14.42 5.60 3.19
C ASN A 23 -14.81 5.74 4.65
N VAL A 24 -14.00 6.35 5.53
CA VAL A 24 -14.38 6.51 6.96
C VAL A 24 -15.73 7.21 7.18
N PRO A 25 -16.10 8.27 6.44
CA PRO A 25 -17.42 8.87 6.59
C PRO A 25 -18.54 7.85 6.32
N ALA A 26 -18.43 7.07 5.24
CA ALA A 26 -19.41 6.05 4.88
C ALA A 26 -19.41 4.85 5.84
N LEU A 27 -18.24 4.46 6.36
CA LEU A 27 -18.14 3.40 7.37
C LEU A 27 -18.88 3.77 8.66
N ARG A 28 -18.77 5.03 9.09
CA ARG A 28 -19.49 5.52 10.28
C ARG A 28 -21.00 5.46 10.13
N GLU A 29 -21.53 5.75 8.94
CA GLU A 29 -22.96 5.62 8.64
C GLU A 29 -23.45 4.17 8.73
N GLN A 30 -22.54 3.19 8.57
CA GLN A 30 -22.83 1.76 8.63
C GLN A 30 -22.53 1.13 10.00
N GLU A 31 -22.32 1.95 11.05
CA GLU A 31 -21.84 1.48 12.35
C GLU A 31 -20.50 0.72 12.28
N VAL A 32 -19.65 1.04 11.31
CA VAL A 32 -18.31 0.46 11.17
C VAL A 32 -17.26 1.48 11.60
N GLU A 33 -16.39 1.07 12.53
CA GLU A 33 -15.31 1.89 13.06
C GLU A 33 -13.95 1.35 12.61
N LEU A 34 -13.18 2.17 11.90
CA LEU A 34 -11.78 1.85 11.58
C LEU A 34 -10.91 2.20 12.79
N VAL A 35 -10.35 1.19 13.46
CA VAL A 35 -9.59 1.37 14.72
C VAL A 35 -8.09 1.19 14.57
N ALA A 36 -7.65 0.42 13.57
CA ALA A 36 -6.24 0.16 13.34
C ALA A 36 -5.88 0.11 11.86
N VAL A 37 -4.69 0.60 11.55
CA VAL A 37 -4.07 0.56 10.23
C VAL A 37 -2.65 0.06 10.41
N VAL A 38 -2.34 -1.10 9.85
CA VAL A 38 -0.99 -1.66 9.80
C VAL A 38 -0.42 -1.43 8.41
N LEU A 39 0.70 -0.71 8.35
CA LEU A 39 1.38 -0.35 7.11
C LEU A 39 2.64 -1.18 6.94
N ASP A 40 2.79 -1.74 5.75
CA ASP A 40 4.03 -2.38 5.33
C ASP A 40 5.08 -1.31 5.00
N ASP A 41 6.18 -1.32 5.76
CA ASP A 41 7.38 -0.52 5.58
C ASP A 41 8.30 -1.08 4.49
N ASP A 42 7.89 -2.11 3.74
CA ASP A 42 8.56 -2.51 2.49
C ASP A 42 8.48 -1.36 1.46
N GLN A 43 9.29 -0.33 1.73
CA GLN A 43 9.55 0.76 0.84
C GLN A 43 10.19 0.16 -0.39
N PRO A 44 9.70 0.47 -1.61
CA PRO A 44 10.44 0.18 -2.83
C PRO A 44 11.64 1.15 -2.93
N GLY A 45 12.57 1.05 -1.97
CA GLY A 45 13.68 1.97 -1.78
C GLY A 45 15.04 1.34 -2.13
N GLN A 46 15.28 0.08 -1.76
CA GLN A 46 16.60 -0.53 -1.98
C GLN A 46 16.70 -1.44 -3.20
N ASP A 47 15.59 -1.97 -3.71
CA ASP A 47 15.62 -3.00 -4.75
C ASP A 47 15.00 -2.54 -6.08
N PHE A 48 14.68 -1.24 -6.24
CA PHE A 48 14.02 -0.72 -7.44
C PHE A 48 14.81 -1.03 -8.72
N TRP A 49 16.12 -0.77 -8.73
CA TRP A 49 16.96 -1.05 -9.90
C TRP A 49 17.12 -2.54 -10.14
N ARG A 50 17.25 -3.36 -9.10
CA ARG A 50 17.30 -4.83 -9.25
C ARG A 50 15.97 -5.39 -9.75
N HIS A 51 14.85 -4.83 -9.30
CA HIS A 51 13.52 -5.21 -9.73
C HIS A 51 13.29 -4.80 -11.19
N MET A 52 13.58 -3.55 -11.56
CA MET A 52 13.51 -3.06 -12.94
C MET A 52 14.41 -3.87 -13.88
N TRP A 53 15.61 -4.26 -13.41
CA TRP A 53 16.53 -5.10 -14.17
C TRP A 53 15.97 -6.50 -14.41
N ARG A 54 15.45 -7.14 -13.36
CA ARG A 54 14.76 -8.44 -13.46
C ARG A 54 13.54 -8.38 -14.38
N LEU A 55 12.76 -7.30 -14.31
CA LEU A 55 11.59 -7.09 -15.16
C LEU A 55 11.99 -6.89 -16.63
N ALA A 56 13.03 -6.09 -16.88
CA ALA A 56 13.58 -5.86 -18.20
C ALA A 56 14.12 -7.15 -18.82
N GLU A 57 14.78 -8.00 -18.04
CA GLU A 57 15.23 -9.31 -18.51
C GLU A 57 14.08 -10.24 -18.92
N ARG A 58 13.00 -10.27 -18.13
CA ARG A 58 11.79 -11.04 -18.50
C ARG A 58 11.16 -10.49 -19.78
N GLN A 59 11.00 -9.17 -19.90
CA GLN A 59 10.43 -8.55 -21.10
C GLN A 59 11.29 -8.73 -22.35
N ALA A 60 12.61 -8.66 -22.21
CA ALA A 60 13.56 -8.91 -23.29
C ALA A 60 13.36 -10.30 -23.90
N ARG A 61 13.14 -11.33 -23.05
CA ARG A 61 12.85 -12.69 -23.49
C ARG A 61 11.50 -12.81 -24.18
N LEU A 62 10.46 -12.17 -23.64
CA LEU A 62 9.09 -12.25 -24.18
C LEU A 62 8.93 -11.52 -25.51
N VAL A 63 9.65 -10.42 -25.71
CA VAL A 63 9.51 -9.54 -26.88
C VAL A 63 10.69 -9.68 -27.85
N HIS A 64 11.55 -10.68 -27.63
CA HIS A 64 12.77 -10.95 -28.41
C HIS A 64 13.62 -9.69 -28.67
N CYS A 65 13.79 -8.86 -27.63
CA CYS A 65 14.54 -7.62 -27.73
C CYS A 65 15.73 -7.62 -26.75
N SER A 66 16.66 -6.68 -26.94
CA SER A 66 17.78 -6.55 -26.03
C SER A 66 17.31 -6.06 -24.66
N ARG A 67 17.97 -6.51 -23.58
CA ARG A 67 17.75 -6.01 -22.21
C ARG A 67 17.75 -4.48 -22.10
N PRO A 68 18.72 -3.73 -22.66
CA PRO A 68 18.69 -2.28 -22.58
C PRO A 68 17.46 -1.68 -23.27
N THR A 69 17.02 -2.24 -24.41
CA THR A 69 15.78 -1.82 -25.08
C THR A 69 14.54 -2.08 -24.21
N ALA A 70 14.45 -3.23 -23.54
CA ALA A 70 13.36 -3.56 -22.64
C ALA A 70 13.33 -2.65 -21.40
N LEU A 71 14.49 -2.35 -20.82
CA LEU A 71 14.61 -1.41 -19.70
C LEU A 71 14.16 -0.01 -20.10
N LEU A 72 14.57 0.45 -21.28
CA LEU A 72 14.19 1.75 -21.80
C LEU A 72 12.68 1.85 -22.03
N ARG A 73 12.05 0.78 -22.57
CA ARG A 73 10.58 0.70 -22.69
C ARG A 73 9.88 0.76 -21.34
N LEU A 74 10.41 0.09 -20.32
CA LEU A 74 9.85 0.14 -18.96
C LEU A 74 9.99 1.54 -18.34
N LEU A 75 11.11 2.22 -18.54
CA LEU A 75 11.31 3.59 -18.08
C LEU A 75 10.39 4.58 -18.80
N VAL A 76 10.28 4.48 -20.12
CA VAL A 76 9.36 5.30 -20.93
C VAL A 76 7.91 5.05 -20.52
N TYR A 77 7.50 3.78 -20.40
CA TYR A 77 6.17 3.42 -19.93
C TYR A 77 5.91 4.03 -18.55
N ARG A 78 6.86 3.91 -17.62
CA ARG A 78 6.75 4.50 -16.29
C ARG A 78 6.63 6.03 -16.30
N GLU A 79 7.34 6.74 -17.17
CA GLU A 79 7.18 8.20 -17.31
C GLU A 79 5.84 8.57 -17.93
N LEU A 80 5.38 7.81 -18.93
CA LEU A 80 4.08 8.03 -19.57
C LEU A 80 2.91 7.69 -18.65
N THR A 81 3.04 6.63 -17.85
CA THR A 81 2.05 6.21 -16.86
C THR A 81 2.35 6.77 -15.47
N ARG A 82 3.33 7.68 -15.34
CA ARG A 82 3.56 8.36 -14.09
C ARG A 82 2.30 9.18 -13.86
N PRO A 83 1.54 8.94 -12.78
CA PRO A 83 0.43 9.83 -12.47
C PRO A 83 1.05 11.23 -12.40
N ARG A 84 0.64 12.13 -13.30
CA ARG A 84 0.94 13.56 -13.19
C ARG A 84 0.37 13.96 -11.84
N ARG A 85 1.22 13.95 -10.81
CA ARG A 85 0.81 14.24 -9.44
C ARG A 85 0.24 15.67 -9.51
N PRO A 86 -1.06 15.88 -9.26
CA PRO A 86 -1.46 17.18 -8.77
C PRO A 86 -0.61 17.40 -7.51
N LEU A 87 -0.10 18.61 -7.32
CA LEU A 87 0.30 19.08 -6.00
C LEU A 87 -0.96 19.04 -5.14
N GLU A 88 -1.31 17.87 -4.63
CA GLU A 88 -2.39 17.73 -3.67
C GLU A 88 -1.95 18.46 -2.40
N PRO A 89 -2.85 19.26 -1.80
CA PRO A 89 -2.57 19.97 -0.57
C PRO A 89 -2.13 18.99 0.54
N PRO A 90 -1.36 19.46 1.54
CA PRO A 90 -1.02 18.65 2.70
C PRO A 90 -2.31 18.08 3.29
N ARG A 91 -2.39 16.76 3.30
CA ARG A 91 -3.58 16.03 3.71
C ARG A 91 -3.76 16.17 5.22
N PRO A 92 -5.01 16.30 5.71
CA PRO A 92 -5.26 16.31 7.14
C PRO A 92 -4.76 15.00 7.76
N PRO A 93 -4.16 15.06 8.96
CA PRO A 93 -3.70 13.88 9.67
C PRO A 93 -4.85 12.91 9.90
N LEU A 94 -4.53 11.62 9.94
CA LEU A 94 -5.48 10.58 10.27
C LEU A 94 -6.14 10.90 11.63
N PRO A 95 -7.45 10.65 11.78
CA PRO A 95 -8.13 10.88 13.04
C PRO A 95 -7.42 10.17 14.21
N PRO A 96 -7.32 10.80 15.40
CA PRO A 96 -6.48 10.31 16.50
C PRO A 96 -6.94 9.00 17.14
N HIS A 97 -8.16 8.54 16.85
CA HIS A 97 -8.68 7.24 17.29
C HIS A 97 -8.19 6.08 16.42
N ILE A 98 -7.61 6.35 15.25
CA ILE A 98 -7.08 5.33 14.35
C ILE A 98 -5.62 5.08 14.72
N ARG A 99 -5.31 3.89 15.22
CA ARG A 99 -3.93 3.50 15.54
C ARG A 99 -3.20 3.09 14.26
N VAL A 100 -2.19 3.86 13.87
CA VAL A 100 -1.34 3.53 12.72
C VAL A 100 -0.06 2.85 13.22
N VAL A 101 0.24 1.65 12.71
CA VAL A 101 1.42 0.88 13.08
C VAL A 101 2.20 0.53 11.82
N HIS A 102 3.48 0.87 11.82
CA HIS A 102 4.40 0.52 10.75
C HIS A 102 5.12 -0.79 11.08
N VAL A 103 5.17 -1.72 10.13
CA VAL A 103 5.80 -3.03 10.28
C VAL A 103 6.69 -3.33 9.07
N PRO A 104 7.82 -4.04 9.25
CA PRO A 104 8.75 -4.32 8.14
C PRO A 104 8.16 -5.21 7.04
N THR A 105 7.12 -5.99 7.37
CA THR A 105 6.31 -6.76 6.44
C THR A 105 4.99 -7.10 7.11
N LEU A 106 3.90 -7.21 6.35
CA LEU A 106 2.61 -7.68 6.87
C LEU A 106 2.65 -9.09 7.48
N ASN A 107 3.65 -9.92 7.12
CA ASN A 107 3.84 -11.25 7.69
C ASN A 107 4.53 -11.24 9.07
N ALA A 108 4.97 -10.07 9.56
CA ALA A 108 5.64 -9.97 10.84
C ALA A 108 4.67 -10.24 11.99
N PRO A 109 5.10 -10.91 13.08
CA PRO A 109 4.27 -11.10 14.28
C PRO A 109 3.72 -9.79 14.84
N ALA A 110 4.47 -8.71 14.69
CA ALA A 110 4.08 -7.35 15.07
C ALA A 110 2.81 -6.87 14.36
N ALA A 111 2.58 -7.30 13.11
CA ALA A 111 1.40 -6.92 12.34
C ALA A 111 0.13 -7.54 12.93
N SER A 112 0.16 -8.85 13.21
CA SER A 112 -0.95 -9.54 13.88
C SER A 112 -1.14 -9.06 15.32
N GLN A 113 -0.06 -8.70 16.01
CA GLN A 113 -0.15 -8.15 17.37
C GLN A 113 -0.84 -6.78 17.39
N ALA A 114 -0.49 -5.89 16.46
CA ALA A 114 -1.11 -4.57 16.35
C ALA A 114 -2.63 -4.62 16.14
N ILE A 115 -3.10 -5.59 15.34
CA ILE A 115 -4.53 -5.83 15.12
C ILE A 115 -5.21 -6.37 16.39
N ARG A 116 -4.56 -7.31 17.09
CA ARG A 116 -5.09 -7.89 18.35
C ARG A 116 -5.19 -6.84 19.45
N ASP A 117 -4.15 -6.03 19.63
CA ASP A 117 -4.12 -4.95 20.62
C ASP A 117 -5.19 -3.88 20.36
N ALA A 118 -5.67 -3.76 19.12
CA ALA A 118 -6.72 -2.83 18.72
C ALA A 118 -8.14 -3.41 18.90
N GLU A 119 -8.27 -4.67 19.32
CA GLU A 119 -9.55 -5.35 19.52
C GLU A 119 -10.44 -5.24 18.27
N CYS A 120 -9.87 -5.59 17.09
CA CYS A 120 -10.62 -5.59 15.84
C CYS A 120 -11.53 -6.82 15.74
N ASP A 121 -12.78 -6.63 15.35
CA ASP A 121 -13.72 -7.71 15.00
C ASP A 121 -13.41 -8.30 13.62
N LEU A 122 -12.92 -7.47 12.70
CA LEU A 122 -12.61 -7.83 11.32
C LEU A 122 -11.29 -7.22 10.85
N VAL A 123 -10.63 -7.90 9.92
CA VAL A 123 -9.37 -7.45 9.30
C VAL A 123 -9.53 -7.39 7.79
N CYS A 124 -9.29 -6.22 7.22
CA CYS A 124 -9.27 -6.00 5.78
C CYS A 124 -7.84 -6.00 5.27
N LEU A 125 -7.54 -6.87 4.30
CA LEU A 125 -6.27 -6.89 3.60
C LEU A 125 -6.37 -6.01 2.35
N MET A 126 -5.52 -4.98 2.26
CA MET A 126 -5.47 -4.07 1.11
C MET A 126 -4.10 -4.08 0.46
N GLY A 127 -4.06 -4.33 -0.84
CA GLY A 127 -2.79 -4.32 -1.59
C GLY A 127 -1.76 -5.34 -1.08
N ALA A 128 -2.21 -6.36 -0.33
CA ALA A 128 -1.36 -7.47 0.05
C ALA A 128 -0.84 -8.13 -1.23
N ARG A 129 0.46 -8.00 -1.48
CA ARG A 129 1.12 -8.82 -2.50
C ARG A 129 1.14 -10.22 -1.89
N PHE A 130 0.23 -11.08 -2.34
CA PHE A 130 0.37 -12.50 -2.11
C PHE A 130 1.74 -12.90 -2.68
N LEU A 131 2.69 -13.17 -1.78
CA LEU A 131 3.97 -13.77 -2.11
C LEU A 131 3.76 -15.23 -2.50
#